data_AF-A0A7G3ZD71-F1
#
_entry.id   AF-A0A7G3ZD71-F1
#
_cell.length_a   1.000
_cell.length_b   1.000
_cell.length_c   1.000
_cell.angle_alpha   90.00
_cell.angle_beta   90.00
_cell.angle_gamma   90.00
#
_symmetry.space_group_name_H-M   'P 1'
#
loop_
_entity.id
_entity.type
_entity.pdbx_description
1 polymer ?
#
loop_
_entity_poly.entity_id
_entity_poly.type
_entity_poly.pdbx_seq_one_letter_code
_entity_poly.pdbx_strand_id
1 'polypeptide(L)'
;MKVSLREPIYETAKQERPRSYYFSSLTEEERSRYAESALDYESVLRDASLGPYRGWARFRGRVLDVQLHNDRIELSSQQDKRLKRRRPGQKQRLARRMAQQREKERDEKAKEIKKMIKRKFHKRGGKKNKKKPEPTLPRFRTE
;
A
#
# COMPACT_ATOMS: atom_id res chain seq x y z
N MET A 1 -48.77 10.80 55.00
CA MET A 1 -48.06 11.11 53.74
C MET A 1 -48.09 9.87 52.86
N LYS A 2 -48.57 9.99 51.61
CA LYS A 2 -48.71 8.86 50.69
C LYS A 2 -47.39 8.71 49.92
N VAL A 3 -46.61 7.68 50.25
CA VAL A 3 -45.32 7.40 49.61
C VAL A 3 -45.54 6.41 48.48
N SER A 4 -45.42 6.86 47.22
CA SER A 4 -45.42 5.99 46.05
C SER A 4 -43.98 5.55 45.75
N LEU A 5 -43.69 4.25 45.85
CA LEU A 5 -42.42 3.67 45.42
C LEU A 5 -42.33 3.79 43.88
N ARG A 6 -41.26 4.39 43.37
CA ARG A 6 -40.98 4.40 41.93
C ARG A 6 -40.44 3.04 41.53
N GLU A 7 -40.94 2.50 40.43
CA GLU A 7 -40.44 1.25 39.87
C GLU A 7 -38.96 1.41 39.44
N PRO A 8 -38.13 0.37 39.63
CA PRO A 8 -36.75 0.40 39.17
C PRO A 8 -36.69 0.51 37.65
N ILE A 9 -35.86 1.42 37.15
CA ILE A 9 -35.63 1.58 35.71
C ILE A 9 -34.73 0.44 35.26
N TYR A 10 -35.27 -0.47 34.45
CA TYR A 10 -34.49 -1.54 33.83
C TYR A 10 -33.88 -1.04 32.52
N GLU A 11 -32.56 -1.13 32.38
CA GLU A 11 -31.88 -0.88 31.11
C GLU A 11 -32.10 -2.07 30.17
N THR A 12 -33.04 -1.96 29.24
CA THR A 12 -33.21 -2.93 28.15
C THR A 12 -32.06 -2.80 27.14
N ALA A 13 -31.18 -3.81 27.08
CA ALA A 13 -30.16 -3.92 26.04
C ALA A 13 -30.82 -4.19 24.69
N LYS A 14 -30.68 -3.27 23.73
CA LYS A 14 -31.13 -3.47 22.34
C LYS A 14 -30.17 -4.41 21.61
N GLN A 15 -30.56 -5.66 21.43
CA GLN A 15 -29.78 -6.65 20.69
C GLN A 15 -30.15 -6.61 19.20
N GLU A 16 -29.58 -5.65 18.47
CA GLU A 16 -29.73 -5.57 17.02
C GLU A 16 -28.61 -6.34 16.31
N ARG A 17 -28.94 -7.03 15.22
CA ARG A 17 -27.95 -7.74 14.42
C ARG A 17 -27.12 -6.73 13.62
N PRO A 18 -25.80 -6.92 13.51
CA PRO A 18 -24.96 -6.02 12.73
C PRO A 18 -25.35 -6.08 11.25
N ARG A 19 -25.20 -4.96 10.53
CA ARG A 19 -25.53 -4.86 9.10
C ARG A 19 -24.79 -5.90 8.24
N SER A 20 -23.58 -6.27 8.65
CA SER A 20 -22.77 -7.33 8.01
C SER A 20 -23.44 -8.70 8.00
N TYR A 21 -24.39 -8.95 8.91
CA TYR A 21 -25.19 -10.18 8.92
C TYR A 21 -26.09 -10.29 7.67
N TYR A 22 -26.56 -9.15 7.14
CA TYR A 22 -27.48 -9.11 6.01
C TYR A 22 -26.81 -8.69 4.70
N PHE A 23 -25.73 -7.91 4.76
CA PHE A 23 -25.11 -7.31 3.59
C PHE A 23 -23.60 -7.53 3.58
N SER A 24 -23.08 -8.03 2.47
CA SER A 24 -21.65 -8.07 2.19
C SER A 24 -21.19 -6.73 1.61
N SER A 25 -20.29 -6.03 2.30
CA SER A 25 -19.61 -4.87 1.74
C SER A 25 -18.38 -5.30 0.96
N LEU A 26 -18.41 -5.12 -0.35
CA LEU A 26 -17.28 -5.38 -1.24
C LEU A 26 -16.49 -4.10 -1.45
N THR A 27 -15.18 -4.17 -1.23
CA THR A 27 -14.24 -3.09 -1.58
C THR A 27 -14.06 -3.00 -3.09
N GLU A 28 -13.58 -1.85 -3.59
CA GLU A 28 -13.29 -1.69 -5.03
C GLU A 28 -12.21 -2.65 -5.52
N GLU A 29 -11.20 -2.94 -4.69
CA GLU A 29 -10.17 -3.93 -5.02
C GLU A 29 -10.76 -5.34 -5.20
N GLU A 30 -11.65 -5.75 -4.30
CA GLU A 30 -12.33 -7.05 -4.40
C GLU A 30 -13.21 -7.11 -5.64
N ARG A 31 -13.94 -6.03 -5.96
CA ARG A 31 -14.73 -5.94 -7.19
C ARG A 31 -13.86 -6.09 -8.44
N SER A 32 -12.67 -5.47 -8.47
CA SER A 32 -11.72 -5.63 -9.58
C SER A 32 -11.28 -7.09 -9.73
N ARG A 33 -10.90 -7.74 -8.62
CA ARG A 33 -10.49 -9.15 -8.63
C ARG A 33 -11.60 -10.08 -9.10
N TYR A 34 -12.84 -9.81 -8.68
CA TYR A 34 -13.99 -10.58 -9.15
C TYR A 34 -14.27 -10.34 -10.63
N ALA A 35 -14.15 -9.12 -11.11
CA ALA A 35 -14.30 -8.83 -12.54
C ALA A 35 -13.21 -9.49 -13.38
N GLU A 36 -11.95 -9.48 -12.92
CA GLU A 36 -10.82 -10.13 -13.59
C GLU A 36 -10.94 -11.66 -13.64
N SER A 37 -11.54 -12.26 -12.61
CA SER A 37 -11.75 -13.72 -12.54
C SER A 37 -13.08 -14.18 -13.14
N ALA A 38 -14.01 -13.27 -13.40
CA ALA A 38 -15.30 -13.59 -14.00
C ALA A 38 -15.12 -14.00 -15.46
N LEU A 39 -15.78 -15.10 -15.84
CA LEU A 39 -15.86 -15.53 -17.23
C LEU A 39 -16.94 -14.71 -17.94
N ASP A 40 -16.56 -14.07 -19.04
CA ASP A 40 -17.50 -13.36 -19.90
C ASP A 40 -18.22 -14.30 -20.85
N TYR A 41 -19.43 -13.94 -21.27
CA TYR A 41 -20.25 -14.73 -22.19
C TYR A 41 -19.51 -15.05 -23.49
N GLU A 42 -18.85 -14.06 -24.08
CA GLU A 42 -18.08 -14.25 -25.32
C GLU A 42 -16.91 -15.22 -25.13
N SER A 43 -16.27 -15.19 -23.95
CA SER A 43 -15.16 -16.08 -23.63
C SER A 43 -15.62 -17.55 -23.59
N VAL A 44 -16.79 -17.80 -22.98
CA VAL A 44 -17.38 -19.15 -22.90
C VAL A 44 -17.76 -19.66 -24.29
N LEU A 45 -18.35 -18.82 -25.15
CA LEU A 45 -18.69 -19.21 -26.51
C LEU A 45 -17.46 -19.50 -27.37
N ARG A 46 -16.42 -18.68 -27.24
CA ARG A 46 -15.14 -18.89 -27.93
C ARG A 46 -14.54 -20.23 -27.54
N ASP A 47 -14.47 -20.54 -26.24
CA ASP A 47 -13.93 -21.80 -25.75
C ASP A 47 -14.77 -23.01 -26.17
N ALA A 48 -16.10 -22.86 -26.24
CA ALA A 48 -16.98 -23.90 -26.76
C ALA A 48 -16.71 -24.20 -28.24
N SER A 49 -16.42 -23.18 -29.05
CA SER A 49 -16.16 -23.32 -30.50
C SER A 49 -14.79 -23.94 -30.85
N LEU A 50 -13.81 -23.91 -29.94
CA LEU A 50 -12.46 -24.44 -30.17
C LEU A 50 -12.41 -25.98 -30.33
N GLY A 51 -13.48 -26.69 -29.96
CA GLY A 51 -13.57 -28.14 -30.05
C GLY A 51 -12.66 -28.88 -29.06
N PRO A 52 -12.82 -30.21 -28.92
CA PRO A 52 -11.95 -31.04 -28.08
C PRO A 52 -10.55 -31.15 -28.68
N TYR A 53 -9.51 -31.06 -27.83
CA TYR A 53 -8.13 -31.22 -28.27
C TYR A 53 -7.89 -32.65 -28.79
N ARG A 54 -7.21 -32.78 -29.94
CA ARG A 54 -6.91 -34.08 -30.55
C ARG A 54 -6.02 -34.89 -29.62
N GLY A 55 -6.56 -35.96 -29.04
CA GLY A 55 -5.87 -36.84 -28.10
C GLY A 55 -6.45 -36.76 -26.68
N TRP A 56 -6.92 -35.60 -26.21
CA TRP A 56 -7.49 -35.43 -24.87
C TRP A 56 -8.84 -34.71 -24.89
N ALA A 57 -9.92 -35.48 -25.09
CA ALA A 57 -11.28 -34.96 -25.25
C ALA A 57 -11.84 -34.16 -24.05
N ARG A 58 -11.26 -34.33 -22.85
CA ARG A 58 -11.63 -33.56 -21.65
C ARG A 58 -11.20 -32.09 -21.75
N PHE A 59 -10.15 -31.80 -22.52
CA PHE A 59 -9.63 -30.44 -22.65
C PHE A 59 -10.12 -29.84 -23.98
N ARG A 60 -10.70 -28.65 -23.91
CA ARG A 60 -11.13 -27.88 -25.09
C ARG A 60 -10.05 -26.85 -25.42
N GLY A 61 -9.79 -26.66 -26.71
CA GLY A 61 -8.78 -25.70 -27.17
C GLY A 61 -7.33 -26.19 -27.00
N ARG A 62 -6.43 -25.31 -26.51
CA ARG A 62 -4.98 -25.53 -26.53
C ARG A 62 -4.49 -26.07 -25.18
N VAL A 63 -3.91 -27.26 -25.18
CA VAL A 63 -3.14 -27.74 -24.03
C VAL A 63 -1.82 -26.96 -23.97
N LEU A 64 -1.60 -26.23 -22.88
CA LEU A 64 -0.31 -25.60 -22.60
C LEU A 64 0.67 -26.68 -22.14
N ASP A 65 1.74 -26.86 -22.89
CA ASP A 65 2.89 -27.61 -22.40
C ASP A 65 3.60 -26.77 -21.34
N VAL A 66 3.43 -27.19 -20.08
CA VAL A 66 3.98 -26.50 -18.90
C VAL A 66 5.51 -26.52 -18.93
N GLN A 67 6.12 -27.60 -19.43
CA GLN A 67 7.59 -27.69 -19.52
C GLN A 67 8.11 -26.65 -20.49
N LEU A 68 7.56 -26.62 -21.71
CA LEU A 68 7.95 -25.64 -22.72
C LEU A 68 7.70 -24.19 -22.28
N HIS A 69 6.66 -23.93 -21.50
CA HIS A 69 6.42 -22.61 -20.92
C HIS A 69 7.50 -22.23 -19.89
N ASN A 70 7.81 -23.14 -18.97
CA ASN A 70 8.82 -22.93 -17.94
C ASN A 70 10.22 -22.75 -18.54
N ASP A 71 10.58 -23.56 -19.54
CA ASP A 71 11.86 -23.47 -20.25
C ASP A 71 12.07 -22.07 -20.87
N ARG A 72 11.00 -21.49 -21.44
CA ARG A 72 11.05 -20.12 -21.99
C ARG A 72 11.29 -19.07 -20.92
N ILE A 73 10.65 -19.21 -19.76
CA ILE A 73 10.84 -18.31 -18.61
C ILE A 73 12.27 -18.44 -18.05
N GLU A 74 12.78 -19.65 -17.96
CA GLU A 74 14.14 -19.89 -17.49
C GLU A 74 15.16 -19.29 -18.46
N LEU A 75 14.96 -19.47 -19.76
CA LEU A 75 15.84 -18.92 -20.79
C LEU A 75 15.85 -17.38 -20.78
N SER A 76 14.69 -16.73 -20.66
CA SER A 76 14.61 -15.27 -20.53
C SER A 76 15.30 -14.78 -19.24
N SER A 77 15.05 -15.45 -18.13
CA SER A 77 15.69 -15.14 -16.83
C SER A 77 17.21 -15.30 -16.89
N GLN A 78 17.71 -16.32 -17.59
CA GLN A 78 19.14 -16.53 -17.79
C GLN A 78 19.75 -15.44 -18.69
N GLN A 79 19.07 -15.04 -19.76
CA GLN A 79 19.50 -13.93 -20.62
C GLN A 79 19.58 -12.62 -19.84
N ASP A 80 18.58 -12.30 -19.02
CA ASP A 80 18.58 -11.12 -18.18
C ASP A 80 19.73 -11.11 -17.17
N LYS A 81 19.99 -12.26 -16.52
CA LYS A 81 21.14 -12.41 -15.62
C LYS A 81 22.46 -12.17 -16.36
N ARG A 82 22.60 -12.69 -17.59
CA ARG A 82 23.78 -12.45 -18.43
C ARG A 82 23.91 -10.98 -18.80
N LEU A 83 22.84 -10.32 -19.24
CA LEU A 83 22.83 -8.89 -19.58
C LEU A 83 23.17 -8.00 -18.38
N LYS A 84 22.66 -8.33 -17.18
CA LYS A 84 22.99 -7.61 -15.94
C LYS A 84 24.47 -7.76 -15.53
N ARG A 85 25.07 -8.93 -15.74
CA ARG A 85 26.50 -9.18 -15.48
C ARG A 85 27.41 -8.47 -16.49
N ARG A 86 26.96 -8.31 -17.73
CA ARG A 86 27.72 -7.63 -18.78
C ARG A 86 27.89 -6.15 -18.46
N ARG A 87 29.08 -5.63 -18.75
CA ARG A 87 29.36 -4.20 -18.63
C ARG A 87 28.45 -3.43 -19.60
N PRO A 88 27.67 -2.44 -19.12
CA PRO A 88 26.87 -1.59 -19.99
C PRO A 88 27.75 -0.83 -21.00
N GLY A 89 27.20 -0.57 -22.19
CA GLY A 89 27.90 0.17 -23.23
C GLY A 89 28.32 1.58 -22.78
N GLN A 90 29.33 2.15 -23.44
CA GLN A 90 29.90 3.45 -23.05
C GLN A 90 28.84 4.56 -22.97
N LYS A 91 27.97 4.67 -23.98
CA LYS A 91 26.86 5.66 -24.00
C LYS A 91 25.92 5.49 -22.79
N GLN A 92 25.54 4.25 -22.48
CA GLN A 92 24.67 3.95 -21.34
C GLN A 92 25.36 4.28 -20.00
N ARG A 93 26.67 4.02 -19.89
CA ARG A 93 27.45 4.38 -18.69
C ARG A 93 27.53 5.89 -18.51
N LEU A 94 27.79 6.64 -19.57
CA LEU A 94 27.81 8.11 -19.52
C LEU A 94 26.43 8.66 -19.14
N ALA A 95 25.36 8.14 -19.73
CA ALA A 95 23.99 8.53 -19.37
C ALA A 95 23.68 8.29 -17.88
N ARG A 96 24.05 7.11 -17.34
CA ARG A 96 23.89 6.81 -15.91
C ARG A 96 24.67 7.77 -15.02
N ARG A 97 25.91 8.10 -15.39
CA ARG A 97 26.74 9.07 -14.66
C ARG A 97 26.11 10.46 -14.65
N MET A 98 25.64 10.94 -15.80
CA MET A 98 24.97 12.23 -15.91
C MET A 98 23.66 12.27 -15.11
N ALA A 99 22.88 11.19 -15.13
CA ALA A 99 21.65 11.08 -14.34
C ALA A 99 21.94 11.18 -12.83
N GLN A 100 22.95 10.45 -12.33
CA GLN A 100 23.37 10.52 -10.93
C GLN A 100 23.87 11.91 -10.52
N GLN A 101 24.59 12.62 -11.41
CA GLN A 101 25.01 14.00 -11.15
C GLN A 101 23.79 14.93 -11.02
N ARG A 102 22.83 14.84 -11.95
CA ARG A 102 21.59 15.64 -11.89
C ARG A 102 20.73 15.35 -10.67
N GLU A 103 20.69 14.10 -10.21
CA GLU A 103 20.00 13.76 -8.95
C GLU A 103 20.66 14.42 -7.74
N LYS A 104 22.00 14.32 -7.63
CA LYS A 104 22.74 14.99 -6.55
C LYS A 104 22.53 16.50 -6.57
N GLU A 105 22.59 17.13 -7.73
CA GLU A 105 22.33 18.56 -7.89
C GLU A 105 20.90 18.95 -7.48
N ARG A 106 19.90 18.12 -7.80
CA ARG A 106 18.51 18.34 -7.36
C ARG A 106 18.38 18.23 -5.84
N ASP A 107 19.01 17.24 -5.23
CA ASP A 107 18.99 17.04 -3.78
C ASP A 107 19.69 18.17 -3.02
N GLU A 108 20.82 18.65 -3.54
CA GLU A 108 21.56 19.80 -2.98
C GLU A 108 20.73 21.08 -3.06
N LYS A 109 20.15 21.38 -4.21
CA LYS A 109 19.23 22.52 -4.39
C LYS A 109 18.03 22.42 -3.45
N ALA A 110 17.43 21.24 -3.29
CA ALA A 110 16.33 21.03 -2.36
C ALA A 110 16.73 21.31 -0.91
N LYS A 111 17.93 20.86 -0.49
CA LYS A 111 18.48 21.15 0.84
C LYS A 111 18.73 22.65 1.04
N GLU A 112 19.26 23.34 0.04
CA GLU A 112 19.49 24.78 0.09
C GLU A 112 18.19 25.58 0.18
N ILE A 113 17.20 25.24 -0.64
CA ILE A 113 15.86 25.85 -0.59
C ILE A 113 15.24 25.64 0.80
N LYS A 114 15.32 24.42 1.35
CA LYS A 114 14.83 24.12 2.71
C LYS A 114 15.54 24.97 3.77
N LYS A 115 16.86 25.15 3.67
CA LYS A 115 17.62 26.04 4.56
C LYS A 115 17.17 27.50 4.41
N MET A 116 16.99 27.98 3.18
CA MET A 116 16.57 29.36 2.91
C MET A 116 15.14 29.65 3.39
N ILE A 117 14.21 28.72 3.19
CA ILE A 117 12.85 28.79 3.74
C ILE A 117 12.91 28.81 5.27
N LYS A 118 13.69 27.93 5.89
CA LYS A 118 13.92 27.94 7.34
C LYS A 118 14.47 29.29 7.81
N ARG A 119 15.45 29.88 7.13
CA ARG A 119 16.00 31.20 7.48
C ARG A 119 15.00 32.34 7.30
N LYS A 120 14.21 32.34 6.22
CA LYS A 120 13.23 33.40 5.90
C LYS A 120 11.96 33.33 6.75
N PHE A 121 11.48 32.11 7.03
CA PHE A 121 10.18 31.87 7.67
C PHE A 121 10.27 31.26 9.07
N HIS A 122 11.47 31.00 9.62
CA HIS A 122 11.59 31.00 11.07
C HIS A 122 11.23 32.41 11.51
N LYS A 123 10.01 32.55 12.03
CA LYS A 123 9.68 33.68 12.89
C LYS A 123 10.88 33.80 13.83
N ARG A 124 11.45 35.00 13.95
CA ARG A 124 12.24 35.38 15.12
C ARG A 124 11.31 35.21 16.31
N GLY A 125 11.10 33.96 16.71
CA GLY A 125 10.34 33.57 17.86
C GLY A 125 11.25 33.97 18.98
N GLY A 126 11.14 35.23 19.39
CA GLY A 126 11.50 35.63 20.73
C GLY A 126 10.75 34.68 21.63
N LYS A 127 11.41 33.60 22.03
CA LYS A 127 11.01 32.83 23.19
C LYS A 127 11.08 33.86 24.30
N LYS A 128 9.94 34.49 24.62
CA LYS A 128 9.78 35.12 25.93
C LYS A 128 10.10 33.99 26.88
N ASN A 129 11.28 34.06 27.50
CA ASN A 129 11.68 33.15 28.56
C ASN A 129 10.68 33.37 29.70
N LYS A 130 9.50 32.74 29.61
CA LYS A 130 8.68 32.51 30.79
C LYS A 130 9.50 31.57 31.64
N LYS A 131 10.18 32.13 32.65
CA LYS A 131 10.86 31.36 33.69
C LYS A 131 9.83 30.34 34.20
N LYS A 132 10.21 29.06 34.19
CA LYS A 132 9.38 28.03 34.83
C LYS A 132 9.35 28.37 36.33
N PRO A 133 8.17 28.36 36.99
CA PRO A 133 8.12 28.56 38.42
C PRO A 133 8.92 27.45 39.10
N GLU A 134 9.82 27.85 40.00
CA GLU A 134 10.55 26.95 40.89
C GLU A 134 9.52 26.15 41.72
N PRO A 135 9.69 24.83 41.90
CA PRO A 135 8.84 24.06 42.81
C PRO A 135 9.11 24.50 44.25
N THR A 136 8.13 25.14 44.88
CA THR A 136 8.16 25.47 46.31
C THR A 136 7.95 24.21 47.13
N LEU A 137 9.04 23.53 47.50
CA LEU A 137 9.00 22.55 48.58
C LEU A 137 8.95 23.28 49.93
N PRO A 138 8.07 22.89 50.87
CA PRO A 138 8.06 23.46 52.22
C PRO A 138 9.33 23.04 52.95
N ARG A 139 10.10 24.04 53.39
CA ARG A 139 11.33 23.87 54.18
C ARG A 139 10.93 23.59 55.63
N PHE A 140 10.57 22.35 55.95
CA PHE A 140 10.38 21.96 57.34
C PHE A 140 11.73 22.04 58.07
N ARG A 141 11.80 22.88 59.10
CA ARG A 141 12.88 22.88 60.09
C ARG A 141 12.52 21.81 61.12
N THR A 142 13.35 20.77 61.21
CA THR A 142 13.40 19.93 62.40
C THR A 142 14.49 20.49 63.32
N GLU A 143 14.16 20.62 64.59
CA GLU A 143 15.07 20.92 65.71
C GLU A 143 16.05 19.76 65.95
#